data_AF-A0A2S1XL43-F1
#
_entry.id   AF-A0A2S1XL43-F1
#
_cell.length_a   1.000
_cell.length_b   1.000
_cell.length_c   1.000
_cell.angle_alpha   90.00
_cell.angle_beta   90.00
_cell.angle_gamma   90.00
#
_symmetry.space_group_name_H-M   'P 1'
#
loop_
_entity.id
_entity.type
_entity.pdbx_description
1 polymer ?
#
loop_
_entity_poly.entity_id
_entity_poly.type
_entity_poly.pdbx_seq_one_letter_code
_entity_poly.pdbx_strand_id
1 'polypeptide(L)'
;MDPTQTFTAGQVEDLTGLSSETLRVWRRRGFIPPNPGGGWARYTFSSVVLIGVLQDLTANHRLDVSEAHDKFVRGAGGIYIREAADAALNGQPDMWVAVLTGDVDEHDGRAWTVTTTDNPATIFTGMQSPRSVVAVNVGDVARKVLARIERVEGSDDDDAE
;
A
#
# COMPACT_ATOMS: atom_id res chain seq x y z
N MET A 1 18.28 3.72 2.52
CA MET A 1 17.25 4.74 2.81
C MET A 1 17.22 5.01 4.31
N ASP A 2 17.11 6.27 4.73
CA ASP A 2 16.90 6.62 6.14
C ASP A 2 15.42 6.32 6.52
N PRO A 3 15.15 5.42 7.48
CA PRO A 3 13.78 5.08 7.89
C PRO A 3 13.01 6.26 8.52
N THR A 4 13.71 7.36 8.83
CA THR A 4 13.11 8.60 9.34
C THR A 4 12.81 9.63 8.26
N GLN A 5 13.19 9.37 7.00
CA GLN A 5 12.87 10.22 5.86
C GLN A 5 11.35 10.38 5.73
N THR A 6 10.91 11.62 5.51
CA THR A 6 9.49 11.93 5.32
C THR A 6 9.24 12.77 4.07
N PHE A 7 8.09 12.52 3.44
CA PHE A 7 7.69 13.09 2.18
C PHE A 7 6.61 14.16 2.40
N THR A 8 6.65 15.21 1.59
CA THR A 8 5.55 16.19 1.47
C THR A 8 4.41 15.61 0.62
N ALA A 9 3.22 16.21 0.67
CA ALA A 9 2.10 15.78 -0.17
C ALA A 9 2.41 15.84 -1.67
N GLY A 10 3.19 16.83 -2.14
CA GLY A 10 3.58 16.93 -3.54
C GLY A 10 4.52 15.79 -3.96
N GLN A 11 5.52 15.49 -3.14
CA GLN A 11 6.40 14.33 -3.39
C GLN A 11 5.61 13.02 -3.42
N VAL A 12 4.63 12.84 -2.53
CA VAL A 12 3.80 11.63 -2.55
C VAL A 12 2.94 11.56 -3.81
N GLU A 13 2.43 12.69 -4.29
CA GLU A 13 1.72 12.77 -5.57
C GLU A 13 2.63 12.34 -6.73
N ASP A 14 3.89 12.77 -6.77
CA ASP A 14 4.85 12.35 -7.81
C ASP A 14 5.22 10.87 -7.72
N LEU A 15 5.24 10.30 -6.51
CA LEU A 15 5.60 8.91 -6.25
C LEU A 15 4.47 7.93 -6.52
N THR A 16 3.23 8.33 -6.27
CA THR A 16 2.06 7.45 -6.34
C THR A 16 1.16 7.76 -7.53
N GLY A 17 1.13 9.02 -7.98
CA GLY A 17 0.16 9.53 -8.95
C GLY A 17 -1.17 9.96 -8.33
N LEU A 18 -1.32 9.86 -7.01
CA LEU A 18 -2.52 10.31 -6.30
C LEU A 18 -2.43 11.80 -5.95
N SER A 19 -3.41 12.59 -6.37
CA SER A 19 -3.35 14.04 -6.16
C SER A 19 -3.24 14.41 -4.68
N SER A 20 -2.47 15.47 -4.41
CA SER A 20 -2.29 16.02 -3.06
C SER A 20 -3.59 16.46 -2.38
N GLU A 21 -4.60 16.85 -3.16
CA GLU A 21 -5.95 17.07 -2.65
C GLU A 21 -6.59 15.78 -2.14
N THR A 22 -6.53 14.70 -2.94
CA THR A 22 -7.05 13.38 -2.56
C THR A 22 -6.34 12.84 -1.34
N LEU A 23 -5.01 12.98 -1.26
CA LEU A 23 -4.20 12.65 -0.08
C LEU A 23 -4.70 13.33 1.19
N ARG A 24 -4.99 14.64 1.12
CA ARG A 24 -5.54 15.41 2.24
C ARG A 24 -6.94 14.95 2.62
N VAL A 25 -7.78 14.56 1.65
CA VAL A 25 -9.12 14.00 1.92
C VAL A 25 -9.00 12.66 2.63
N TRP A 26 -8.17 11.75 2.12
CA TRP A 26 -7.98 10.42 2.68
C TRP A 26 -7.43 10.48 4.09
N ARG A 27 -6.44 11.34 4.35
CA ARG A 27 -5.91 11.58 5.69
C ARG A 27 -6.95 12.19 6.65
N ARG A 28 -7.74 13.17 6.21
CA ARG A 28 -8.84 13.73 7.03
C ARG A 28 -9.91 12.70 7.38
N ARG A 29 -10.16 11.74 6.49
CA ARG A 29 -11.10 10.63 6.71
C ARG A 29 -10.51 9.47 7.53
N GLY A 30 -9.22 9.55 7.90
CA GLY A 30 -8.58 8.56 8.76
C GLY A 30 -8.03 7.33 8.04
N PHE A 31 -7.97 7.33 6.69
CA PHE A 31 -7.44 6.21 5.92
C PHE A 31 -5.91 6.16 5.84
N ILE A 32 -5.25 7.26 6.20
CA ILE A 32 -3.79 7.36 6.23
C ILE A 32 -3.40 7.71 7.66
N PRO A 33 -2.58 6.89 8.34
CA PRO A 33 -2.20 7.16 9.72
C PRO A 33 -1.43 8.49 9.83
N PRO A 34 -1.57 9.19 10.97
CA PRO A 34 -0.75 10.35 11.26
C PRO A 34 0.71 9.92 11.41
N ASN A 35 1.63 10.81 11.03
CA ASN A 35 3.04 10.57 11.27
C ASN A 35 3.34 10.75 12.78
N PRO A 36 3.90 9.75 13.48
CA PRO A 36 4.13 9.80 14.92
C PRO A 36 5.14 10.87 15.37
N GLY A 37 6.06 11.29 14.49
CA GLY A 37 7.20 12.15 14.84
C GLY A 37 7.36 13.42 13.99
N GLY A 38 6.52 13.62 12.97
CA GLY A 38 6.59 14.78 12.09
C GLY A 38 5.18 15.28 11.80
N GLY A 39 4.96 16.59 11.85
CA GLY A 39 3.64 17.21 11.80
C GLY A 39 2.73 16.68 10.67
N TRP A 40 1.43 16.97 10.80
CA TRP A 40 0.31 16.42 9.99
C TRP A 40 0.49 16.46 8.45
N ALA A 41 1.39 17.32 7.95
CA ALA A 41 1.70 17.49 6.54
C ALA A 41 2.75 16.51 5.97
N ARG A 42 3.35 15.63 6.78
CA ARG A 42 4.43 14.72 6.36
C ARG A 42 3.98 13.25 6.30
N TYR A 43 4.55 12.50 5.37
CA TYR A 43 4.25 11.09 5.13
C TYR A 43 5.52 10.26 5.33
N THR A 44 5.44 9.18 6.10
CA THR A 44 6.55 8.22 6.22
C THR A 44 6.60 7.33 4.98
N PHE A 45 7.73 6.64 4.73
CA PHE A 45 7.81 5.66 3.65
C PHE A 45 6.67 4.63 3.72
N SER A 46 6.37 4.07 4.89
CA SER A 46 5.24 3.15 5.07
C SER A 46 3.88 3.77 4.72
N SER A 47 3.71 5.08 4.96
CA SER A 47 2.49 5.79 4.52
C SER A 47 2.40 5.87 3.01
N VAL A 48 3.52 6.11 2.32
CA VAL A 48 3.57 6.16 0.85
C VAL A 48 3.25 4.79 0.24
N VAL A 49 3.78 3.70 0.82
CA VAL A 49 3.46 2.34 0.40
C VAL A 49 1.97 2.03 0.60
N LEU A 50 1.38 2.37 1.75
CA LEU A 50 -0.07 2.24 1.99
C LEU A 50 -0.88 2.96 0.92
N ILE A 51 -0.51 4.20 0.60
CA ILE A 51 -1.20 5.02 -0.39
C ILE A 51 -1.14 4.35 -1.77
N GLY A 52 0.04 3.87 -2.18
CA GLY A 52 0.20 3.15 -3.44
C GLY A 52 -0.68 1.89 -3.52
N VAL A 53 -0.77 1.13 -2.42
CA VAL A 53 -1.67 -0.04 -2.35
C VAL A 53 -3.14 0.35 -2.45
N LEU A 54 -3.59 1.34 -1.68
CA LEU A 54 -4.98 1.81 -1.74
C LEU A 54 -5.33 2.38 -3.13
N GLN A 55 -4.38 3.06 -3.77
CA GLN A 55 -4.55 3.54 -5.13
C GLN A 55 -4.68 2.39 -6.14
N ASP A 56 -3.85 1.36 -6.04
CA ASP A 56 -3.95 0.18 -6.90
C ASP A 56 -5.31 -0.52 -6.74
N LEU A 57 -5.73 -0.74 -5.49
CA LEU A 57 -7.04 -1.32 -5.16
C LEU A 57 -8.21 -0.48 -5.70
N THR A 58 -8.14 0.84 -5.61
CA THR A 58 -9.22 1.72 -6.08
C THR A 58 -9.24 1.88 -7.59
N ALA A 59 -8.07 1.99 -8.23
CA ALA A 59 -7.93 2.22 -9.67
C ALA A 59 -8.15 0.93 -10.49
N ASN A 60 -7.60 -0.20 -10.04
CA ASN A 60 -7.55 -1.44 -10.82
C ASN A 60 -8.62 -2.46 -10.39
N HIS A 61 -9.16 -2.35 -9.17
CA HIS A 61 -10.05 -3.36 -8.61
C HIS A 61 -11.46 -2.85 -8.28
N ARG A 62 -11.80 -1.62 -8.69
CA ARG A 62 -13.13 -1.00 -8.53
C ARG A 62 -13.63 -0.93 -7.08
N LEU A 63 -12.72 -0.99 -6.11
CA LEU A 63 -13.05 -0.77 -4.71
C LEU A 63 -13.14 0.74 -4.46
N ASP A 64 -14.05 1.18 -3.60
CA ASP A 64 -13.91 2.51 -3.04
C ASP A 64 -12.80 2.52 -1.96
N VAL A 65 -12.28 3.70 -1.63
CA VAL A 65 -11.16 3.81 -0.67
C VAL A 65 -11.52 3.30 0.73
N SER A 66 -12.79 3.41 1.15
CA SER A 66 -13.22 2.92 2.45
C SER A 66 -13.23 1.41 2.46
N GLU A 67 -13.75 0.78 1.41
CA GLU A 67 -13.73 -0.67 1.24
C GLU A 67 -12.30 -1.21 1.10
N ALA A 68 -11.46 -0.56 0.28
CA ALA A 68 -10.06 -0.91 0.14
C ALA A 68 -9.31 -0.80 1.47
N HIS A 69 -9.52 0.29 2.22
CA HIS A 69 -8.92 0.50 3.52
C HIS A 69 -9.42 -0.50 4.56
N ASP A 70 -10.72 -0.78 4.64
CA ASP A 70 -11.26 -1.73 5.63
C ASP A 70 -10.72 -3.14 5.36
N LYS A 71 -10.77 -3.59 4.09
CA LYS A 71 -10.28 -4.90 3.71
C LYS A 71 -8.77 -5.06 3.86
N PHE A 72 -8.00 -4.03 3.51
CA PHE A 72 -6.54 -4.07 3.62
C PHE A 72 -6.06 -3.81 5.06
N VAL A 73 -6.51 -2.75 5.73
CA VAL A 73 -5.98 -2.36 7.04
C VAL A 73 -6.64 -3.11 8.18
N ARG A 74 -7.98 -3.31 8.17
CA ARG A 74 -8.65 -4.07 9.24
C ARG A 74 -8.62 -5.57 8.98
N GLY A 75 -8.76 -6.00 7.73
CA GLY A 75 -8.68 -7.41 7.33
C GLY A 75 -7.26 -7.99 7.36
N ALA A 76 -6.25 -7.21 6.94
CA ALA A 76 -4.83 -7.61 7.01
C ALA A 76 -4.10 -7.04 8.24
N GLY A 77 -4.80 -6.47 9.21
CA GLY A 77 -4.20 -6.15 10.51
C GLY A 77 -3.15 -5.01 10.52
N GLY A 78 -2.98 -4.25 9.44
CA GLY A 78 -2.15 -3.02 9.37
C GLY A 78 -0.63 -3.18 9.59
N ILE A 79 -0.20 -4.27 10.23
CA ILE A 79 1.18 -4.59 10.62
C ILE A 79 2.06 -4.88 9.39
N TYR A 80 1.50 -5.47 8.34
CA TYR A 80 2.27 -5.95 7.20
C TYR A 80 2.81 -4.85 6.28
N ILE A 81 2.31 -3.60 6.36
CA ILE A 81 2.84 -2.51 5.53
C ILE A 81 4.25 -2.14 5.98
N ARG A 82 4.49 -2.13 7.30
CA ARG A 82 5.80 -1.87 7.86
C ARG A 82 6.76 -3.00 7.50
N GLU A 83 6.34 -4.24 7.69
CA GLU A 83 7.14 -5.41 7.33
C GLU A 83 7.42 -5.47 5.82
N ALA A 84 6.46 -5.10 4.96
CA ALA A 84 6.64 -5.08 3.50
C ALA A 84 7.57 -3.96 3.05
N ALA A 85 7.44 -2.79 3.66
CA ALA A 85 8.37 -1.69 3.46
C ALA A 85 9.78 -2.09 3.89
N ASP A 86 9.93 -2.71 5.06
CA ASP A 86 11.22 -3.18 5.57
C ASP A 86 11.79 -4.30 4.69
N ALA A 87 10.97 -5.24 4.21
CA ALA A 87 11.37 -6.29 3.29
C ALA A 87 11.88 -5.71 1.96
N ALA A 88 11.16 -4.75 1.38
CA ALA A 88 11.57 -4.09 0.14
C ALA A 88 12.90 -3.34 0.30
N LEU A 89 13.09 -2.65 1.43
CA LEU A 89 14.36 -1.98 1.77
C LEU A 89 15.53 -2.96 1.92
N ASN A 90 15.25 -4.18 2.37
CA ASN A 90 16.25 -5.21 2.62
C ASN A 90 16.43 -6.20 1.45
N GLY A 91 15.84 -5.93 0.28
CA GLY A 91 15.93 -6.79 -0.91
C GLY A 91 15.32 -8.19 -0.72
N GLN A 92 14.37 -8.32 0.20
CA GLN A 92 13.70 -9.58 0.52
C GLN A 92 12.60 -9.93 -0.52
N PRO A 93 12.17 -11.20 -0.61
CA PRO A 93 11.17 -11.66 -1.56
C PRO A 93 9.81 -10.96 -1.40
N ASP A 94 8.98 -11.09 -2.43
CA ASP A 94 7.69 -10.42 -2.53
C ASP A 94 6.75 -10.80 -1.39
N MET A 95 6.20 -9.79 -0.73
CA MET A 95 5.09 -9.99 0.19
C MET A 95 3.79 -9.65 -0.49
N TRP A 96 2.93 -10.66 -0.58
CA TRP A 96 1.60 -10.54 -1.16
C TRP A 96 0.54 -10.43 -0.07
N VAL A 97 -0.43 -9.55 -0.30
CA VAL A 97 -1.65 -9.44 0.50
C VAL A 97 -2.83 -9.77 -0.40
N ALA A 98 -3.56 -10.81 -0.04
CA ALA A 98 -4.84 -11.10 -0.65
C ALA A 98 -5.98 -10.41 0.09
N VAL A 99 -6.85 -9.80 -0.70
CA VAL A 99 -8.10 -9.17 -0.31
C VAL A 99 -9.24 -9.92 -1.00
N LEU A 100 -10.13 -10.53 -0.23
CA LEU A 100 -11.33 -11.15 -0.79
C LEU A 100 -12.36 -10.06 -1.16
N THR A 101 -12.81 -10.07 -2.41
CA THR A 101 -13.83 -9.13 -2.92
C THR A 101 -15.06 -9.90 -3.35
N GLY A 102 -16.08 -9.92 -2.51
CA GLY A 102 -17.39 -10.47 -2.84
C GLY A 102 -18.27 -10.64 -1.61
N ASP A 103 -19.59 -10.71 -1.82
CA ASP A 103 -20.53 -11.14 -0.80
C ASP A 103 -20.26 -12.62 -0.51
N VAL A 104 -19.57 -12.86 0.61
CA VAL A 104 -19.51 -14.18 1.23
C VAL A 104 -20.90 -14.39 1.82
N ASP A 105 -21.73 -15.17 1.13
CA ASP A 105 -23.03 -15.58 1.66
C ASP A 105 -22.83 -16.14 3.09
N GLU A 106 -23.41 -15.42 4.05
CA GLU A 106 -23.91 -15.86 5.34
C GLU A 106 -23.01 -16.55 6.39
N HIS A 107 -21.70 -16.64 6.20
CA HIS A 107 -20.81 -17.02 7.31
C HIS A 107 -19.65 -16.04 7.52
N ASP A 108 -19.88 -15.14 8.47
CA ASP A 108 -18.93 -14.44 9.33
C ASP A 108 -18.25 -13.14 8.86
N GLY A 109 -18.51 -12.59 7.67
CA GLY A 109 -18.03 -11.23 7.31
C GLY A 109 -16.51 -11.01 7.50
N ARG A 110 -15.74 -12.10 7.55
CA ARG A 110 -14.30 -12.07 7.85
C ARG A 110 -13.53 -11.89 6.55
N ALA A 111 -12.78 -10.79 6.46
CA ALA A 111 -11.70 -10.66 5.51
C ALA A 111 -10.60 -11.68 5.87
N TRP A 112 -10.16 -12.47 4.90
CA TRP A 112 -9.05 -13.41 5.08
C TRP A 112 -7.80 -12.83 4.44
N THR A 113 -6.75 -12.71 5.23
CA THR A 113 -5.44 -12.27 4.77
C THR A 113 -4.55 -13.50 4.63
N VAL A 114 -4.08 -13.73 3.41
CA VAL A 114 -3.07 -14.74 3.13
C VAL A 114 -1.77 -14.01 2.81
N THR A 115 -0.82 -14.10 3.74
CA THR A 115 0.54 -13.61 3.56
C THR A 115 1.39 -14.76 3.04
N THR A 116 1.97 -14.59 1.87
CA THR A 116 2.82 -15.60 1.24
C THR A 116 3.86 -14.92 0.33
N THR A 117 4.96 -15.63 0.10
CA THR A 117 5.95 -15.28 -0.93
C THR A 117 5.49 -15.61 -2.34
N ASP A 118 4.46 -16.46 -2.46
CA ASP A 118 3.85 -16.87 -3.72
C ASP A 118 2.62 -16.00 -4.03
N ASN A 119 2.15 -15.97 -5.29
CA ASN A 119 0.91 -15.27 -5.60
C ASN A 119 -0.28 -15.93 -4.87
N PRO A 120 -0.95 -15.24 -3.93
CA PRO A 120 -1.97 -15.83 -3.08
C PRO A 120 -3.22 -16.22 -3.84
N ALA A 121 -3.47 -15.65 -5.03
CA ALA A 121 -4.52 -16.13 -5.94
C ALA A 121 -4.38 -17.64 -6.26
N THR A 122 -3.16 -18.16 -6.19
CA THR A 122 -2.85 -19.60 -6.34
C THR A 122 -3.30 -20.42 -5.13
N ILE A 123 -3.25 -19.84 -3.92
CA ILE A 123 -3.59 -20.51 -2.65
C ILE A 123 -5.11 -20.68 -2.51
N PHE A 124 -5.91 -19.77 -3.06
CA PHE A 124 -7.38 -19.84 -2.98
C PHE A 124 -8.04 -20.82 -3.95
N THR A 125 -7.27 -21.52 -4.78
CA THR A 125 -7.78 -22.53 -5.71
C THR A 125 -8.47 -23.72 -4.99
N GLY A 126 -8.27 -23.88 -3.68
CA GLY A 126 -8.95 -24.87 -2.83
C GLY A 126 -10.18 -24.38 -2.08
N MET A 127 -10.53 -23.08 -2.12
CA MET A 127 -11.76 -22.59 -1.50
C MET A 127 -12.93 -22.69 -2.47
N GLN A 128 -14.00 -23.38 -2.05
CA GLN A 128 -15.26 -23.31 -2.77
C GLN A 128 -15.86 -21.89 -2.61
N SER A 129 -15.71 -21.09 -3.66
CA SER A 129 -16.43 -19.82 -3.91
C SER A 129 -15.96 -18.52 -3.23
N PRO A 130 -14.68 -18.08 -3.32
CA PRO A 130 -14.45 -16.65 -3.36
C PRO A 130 -14.94 -16.09 -4.70
N ARG A 131 -16.04 -15.31 -4.71
CA ARG A 131 -16.58 -14.68 -5.93
C ARG A 131 -15.52 -13.83 -6.66
N SER A 132 -14.56 -13.25 -5.93
CA SER A 132 -13.32 -12.70 -6.49
C SER A 132 -12.23 -12.54 -5.42
N VAL A 133 -10.97 -12.80 -5.79
CA VAL A 133 -9.78 -12.56 -4.97
C VAL A 133 -8.98 -11.46 -5.65
N VAL A 134 -8.62 -10.41 -4.91
CA VAL A 134 -7.68 -9.39 -5.33
C VAL A 134 -6.36 -9.63 -4.61
N ALA A 135 -5.28 -9.86 -5.34
CA ALA A 135 -3.95 -10.02 -4.78
C ALA A 135 -3.13 -8.78 -5.08
N VAL A 136 -2.63 -8.11 -4.05
CA VAL A 136 -1.70 -6.97 -4.18
C VAL A 136 -0.31 -7.41 -3.73
N ASN A 137 0.68 -7.18 -4.59
CA ASN A 137 2.08 -7.37 -4.24
C ASN A 137 2.61 -6.09 -3.58
N VAL A 138 2.57 -6.05 -2.24
CA VAL A 138 2.97 -4.87 -1.47
C VAL A 138 4.48 -4.62 -1.62
N GLY A 139 5.28 -5.68 -1.77
CA GLY A 139 6.72 -5.58 -2.03
C GLY A 139 7.02 -4.89 -3.36
N ASP A 140 6.27 -5.22 -4.42
CA ASP A 140 6.41 -4.60 -5.74
C ASP A 140 6.02 -3.12 -5.71
N VAL A 141 4.94 -2.76 -5.03
CA VAL A 141 4.57 -1.35 -4.79
C VAL A 141 5.70 -0.62 -4.08
N ALA A 142 6.24 -1.18 -3.00
CA ALA A 142 7.31 -0.56 -2.24
C ALA A 142 8.60 -0.37 -3.08
N ARG A 143 8.99 -1.35 -3.91
CA ARG A 143 10.14 -1.23 -4.81
C ARG A 143 9.93 -0.21 -5.92
N LYS A 144 8.71 -0.11 -6.47
CA LYS A 144 8.37 0.93 -7.45
C LYS A 144 8.51 2.33 -6.85
N VAL A 145 8.06 2.51 -5.61
CA VAL A 145 8.24 3.76 -4.87
C VAL A 145 9.73 4.04 -4.63
N LEU A 146 10.51 3.06 -4.15
CA LEU A 146 11.95 3.20 -3.95
C LEU A 146 12.69 3.61 -5.23
N ALA A 147 12.46 2.87 -6.33
CA ALA A 147 13.08 3.17 -7.61
C ALA A 147 12.69 4.56 -8.14
N ARG A 148 11.52 5.10 -7.76
CA ARG A 148 11.11 6.45 -8.11
C ARG A 148 11.80 7.51 -7.26
N ILE A 149 12.00 7.25 -5.96
CA ILE A 149 12.78 8.11 -5.07
C ILE A 149 14.22 8.22 -5.57
N GLU A 150 14.86 7.09 -5.85
CA GLU A 150 16.26 7.05 -6.32
C GLU A 150 16.46 7.83 -7.64
N ARG A 151 15.47 7.81 -8.54
CA ARG A 151 15.54 8.61 -9.78
C ARG A 151 15.40 10.12 -9.55
N VAL A 152 14.61 10.52 -8.54
CA VAL A 152 14.43 11.94 -8.23
C VAL A 152 15.67 12.48 -7.50
N GLU A 153 16.21 11.71 -6.55
CA GLU A 153 17.46 12.09 -5.85
C GLU A 153 18.66 12.11 -6.81
N GLY A 154 18.75 11.18 -7.76
CA GLY A 154 19.81 11.16 -8.76
C GLY A 154 19.73 12.24 -9.83
N SER A 155 18.56 12.84 -10.10
CA SER A 155 18.45 13.94 -11.07
C SER A 155 18.88 15.29 -10.51
N ASP A 156 18.75 15.48 -9.19
CA ASP A 156 19.17 16.73 -8.54
C ASP A 156 20.71 16.88 -8.50
N ASP A 157 21.45 15.77 -8.59
CA ASP A 157 22.92 15.77 -8.64
C ASP A 157 23.50 16.07 -10.05
N ASP A 158 22.74 15.82 -11.13
CA ASP A 158 23.18 16.04 -12.52
C ASP A 158 23.02 17.49 -13.01
N ASP A 159 22.28 18.34 -12.28
CA ASP A 159 22.09 19.77 -12.60
C ASP A 159 23.15 20.69 -11.94
N ALA A 160 24.18 20.09 -11.33
CA ALA A 160 25.31 20.78 -10.70
C ALA A 160 26.62 20.62 -11.51
N GLU A 161 26.62 21.02 -12.78
CA GLU A 161 27.86 21.19 -13.56
C GLU A 161 27.90 22.50 -14.36
#